data_AF-A0A840IL64-F1
#
_entry.id   AF-A0A840IL64-F1
#
_cell.length_a   1.000
_cell.length_b   1.000
_cell.length_c   1.000
_cell.angle_alpha   90.00
_cell.angle_beta   90.00
_cell.angle_gamma   90.00
#
_symmetry.space_group_name_H-M   'P 1'
#
loop_
_entity.id
_entity.type
_entity.pdbx_description
1 polymer ?
#
loop_
_entity_poly.entity_id
_entity_poly.type
_entity_poly.pdbx_seq_one_letter_code
_entity_poly.pdbx_strand_id
1 'polypeptide(L)'
;MLKRVIGSAGAAALAAGLIALLAPGAANAATRTCPATFQVLHNDKIGAMNLPAGAYTVRVTNLSCASASRLFASFLQDYDGHLPSPWRANSAARSFTNGRASFSVRPARRVTPPGPPTPSNPTTCPGTFSVLHNDRIGSVALPRGRYTIRLLRSGLSCSGASTLFAQFLDSPSGVPAPWTITGSSGNATFNNNMGGFAFSVSRTGGSTNGGGRSATFCTVFTVEHDDNIGSLYLPRGRYEIVLPPSSTMSCAAAQRQFTAFLDAAALPRPWVLDAQRGSFSRGPGSSTTFAVDPLKGTLR
;
A
#
# COMPACT_ATOMS: atom_id res chain seq x y z
N MET A 1 99.22 31.67 18.32
CA MET A 1 99.60 30.37 17.74
C MET A 1 98.60 30.00 16.63
N LEU A 2 99.13 29.77 15.43
CA LEU A 2 98.72 28.79 14.40
C LEU A 2 97.29 28.19 14.42
N LYS A 3 96.53 28.39 13.31
CA LYS A 3 96.15 27.38 12.27
C LYS A 3 94.77 27.64 11.61
N ARG A 4 94.79 28.02 10.32
CA ARG A 4 94.27 27.27 9.13
C ARG A 4 93.38 26.03 9.49
N VAL A 5 92.27 25.62 8.85
CA VAL A 5 91.81 25.68 7.43
C VAL A 5 90.60 24.69 7.25
N ILE A 6 89.69 25.02 6.31
CA ILE A 6 88.86 24.17 5.39
C ILE A 6 87.74 23.21 5.88
N GLY A 7 86.58 23.37 5.20
CA GLY A 7 85.74 22.29 4.60
C GLY A 7 84.66 21.68 5.50
N SER A 8 83.44 21.36 5.07
CA SER A 8 82.94 21.00 3.73
C SER A 8 81.39 20.94 3.74
N ALA A 9 80.82 20.79 2.54
CA ALA A 9 79.45 21.00 2.10
C ALA A 9 78.34 20.13 2.74
N GLY A 10 77.10 20.65 2.68
CA GLY A 10 75.86 19.89 2.87
C GLY A 10 74.65 20.68 2.39
N ALA A 11 74.23 20.45 1.15
CA ALA A 11 73.04 21.01 0.52
C ALA A 11 71.75 20.36 1.06
N ALA A 12 70.64 21.10 1.14
CA ALA A 12 69.32 20.64 0.67
C ALA A 12 68.20 21.68 0.90
N ALA A 13 67.70 22.19 -0.23
CA ALA A 13 66.29 22.37 -0.59
C ALA A 13 65.36 23.25 0.27
N LEU A 14 65.10 24.45 -0.26
CA LEU A 14 63.84 25.20 -0.12
C LEU A 14 62.67 24.38 -0.69
N ALA A 15 61.72 23.99 0.16
CA ALA A 15 60.42 23.50 -0.28
C ALA A 15 59.36 24.58 -0.04
N ALA A 16 59.07 25.35 -1.09
CA ALA A 16 57.88 26.20 -1.16
C ALA A 16 56.65 25.29 -1.32
N GLY A 17 55.95 25.02 -0.22
CA GLY A 17 54.70 24.28 -0.22
C GLY A 17 53.55 25.14 -0.74
N LEU A 18 53.05 24.83 -1.94
CA LEU A 18 51.80 25.34 -2.49
C LEU A 18 50.65 25.15 -1.48
N ILE A 19 50.08 26.25 -1.00
CA ILE A 19 48.76 26.23 -0.36
C ILE A 19 47.74 26.10 -1.49
N ALA A 20 47.34 24.87 -1.79
CA ALA A 20 46.20 24.62 -2.66
C ALA A 20 44.93 25.11 -1.93
N LEU A 21 44.31 26.17 -2.46
CA LEU A 21 42.95 26.55 -2.10
C LEU A 21 42.02 25.36 -2.43
N LEU A 22 41.64 24.60 -1.41
CA LEU A 22 40.55 23.64 -1.49
C LEU A 22 39.26 24.43 -1.64
N ALA A 23 38.86 24.68 -2.89
CA ALA A 23 37.49 25.04 -3.19
C ALA A 23 36.57 23.96 -2.58
N PRO A 24 35.49 24.31 -1.86
CA PRO A 24 34.50 23.33 -1.47
C PRO A 24 33.94 22.74 -2.76
N GLY A 25 34.35 21.51 -3.07
CA GLY A 25 33.82 20.77 -4.20
C GLY A 25 32.32 20.74 -4.05
N ALA A 26 31.60 21.32 -5.01
CA ALA A 26 30.18 21.09 -5.16
C ALA A 26 30.01 19.57 -5.15
N ALA A 27 29.40 19.02 -4.10
CA ALA A 27 29.04 17.62 -4.06
C ALA A 27 28.08 17.43 -5.24
N ASN A 28 28.62 16.86 -6.32
CA ASN A 28 27.83 16.51 -7.48
C ASN A 28 26.82 15.50 -6.98
N ALA A 29 25.59 15.96 -6.76
CA ALA A 29 24.47 15.13 -6.41
C ALA A 29 24.34 14.06 -7.48
N ALA A 30 24.81 12.85 -7.18
CA ALA A 30 24.88 11.81 -8.19
C ALA A 30 23.46 11.49 -8.65
N THR A 31 23.16 11.76 -9.92
CA THR A 31 21.90 11.37 -10.51
C THR A 31 21.78 9.85 -10.45
N ARG A 32 20.85 9.35 -9.65
CA ARG A 32 20.66 7.93 -9.40
C ARG A 32 19.40 7.43 -10.08
N THR A 33 19.48 6.28 -10.75
CA THR A 33 18.30 5.56 -11.25
C THR A 33 17.70 4.74 -10.11
N CYS A 34 16.39 4.84 -9.94
CA CYS A 34 15.67 4.03 -8.98
C CYS A 34 15.62 2.56 -9.44
N PRO A 35 15.86 1.60 -8.52
CA PRO A 35 15.94 0.19 -8.87
C PRO A 35 14.57 -0.40 -9.26
N ALA A 36 13.49 0.19 -8.75
CA ALA A 36 12.13 -0.16 -9.12
C ALA A 36 11.56 0.82 -10.14
N THR A 37 10.69 0.32 -11.02
CA THR A 37 9.89 1.16 -11.92
C THR A 37 8.64 1.68 -11.20
N PHE A 38 8.16 2.84 -11.64
CA PHE A 38 6.90 3.43 -11.25
C PHE A 38 5.85 3.13 -12.32
N GLN A 39 4.72 2.54 -11.96
CA GLN A 39 3.67 2.24 -12.92
C GLN A 39 2.69 3.40 -13.00
N VAL A 40 2.62 4.05 -14.16
CA VAL A 40 1.53 4.99 -14.49
C VAL A 40 0.35 4.17 -14.99
N LEU A 41 -0.81 4.42 -14.40
CA LEU A 41 -1.96 3.51 -14.49
C LEU A 41 -2.90 3.86 -15.63
N HIS A 42 -3.01 5.15 -15.94
CA HIS A 42 -3.83 5.69 -17.01
C HIS A 42 -2.99 6.51 -17.98
N ASN A 43 -3.56 6.86 -19.13
CA ASN A 43 -2.95 7.89 -19.96
C ASN A 43 -3.18 9.24 -19.29
N ASP A 44 -2.24 9.63 -18.45
CA ASP A 44 -2.33 10.84 -17.65
C ASP A 44 -1.58 12.01 -18.31
N LYS A 45 -1.87 13.22 -17.83
CA LYS A 45 -1.18 14.44 -18.23
C LYS A 45 -0.83 15.28 -17.01
N ILE A 46 0.29 15.99 -17.08
CA ILE A 46 0.67 17.01 -16.11
C ILE A 46 1.03 18.26 -16.90
N GLY A 47 0.11 19.23 -16.94
CA GLY A 47 0.19 20.35 -17.88
C GLY A 47 0.27 19.86 -19.33
N ALA A 48 1.32 20.25 -20.06
CA ALA A 48 1.58 19.81 -21.44
C ALA A 48 2.30 18.44 -21.55
N MET A 49 2.65 17.80 -20.43
CA MET A 49 3.40 16.54 -20.42
C MET A 49 2.45 15.34 -20.54
N ASN A 50 2.52 14.60 -21.65
CA ASN A 50 1.79 13.35 -21.82
C ASN A 50 2.54 12.17 -21.19
N LEU A 51 1.85 11.45 -20.30
CA LEU A 51 2.35 10.28 -19.58
C LEU A 51 1.43 9.08 -19.86
N PRO A 52 1.61 8.38 -21.00
CA PRO A 52 0.86 7.18 -21.28
C PRO A 52 1.01 6.14 -20.17
N ALA A 53 -0.02 5.31 -19.99
CA ALA A 53 0.02 4.20 -19.06
C ALA A 53 1.21 3.28 -19.38
N GLY A 54 1.91 2.83 -18.34
CA GLY A 54 3.10 2.00 -18.52
C GLY A 54 4.09 2.13 -17.37
N ALA A 55 5.14 1.30 -17.44
CA ALA A 55 6.22 1.34 -16.47
C ALA A 55 7.19 2.48 -16.81
N TYR A 56 7.56 3.27 -15.80
CA TYR A 56 8.51 4.36 -15.91
C TYR A 56 9.72 4.11 -15.02
N THR A 57 10.89 4.28 -15.60
CA THR A 57 12.12 4.41 -14.83
C THR A 57 12.20 5.82 -14.25
N VAL A 58 12.39 5.90 -12.93
CA VAL A 58 12.56 7.17 -12.22
C VAL A 58 14.04 7.40 -11.98
N ARG A 59 14.55 8.58 -12.36
CA ARG A 59 15.92 9.03 -12.03
C ARG A 59 15.85 10.24 -11.13
N VAL A 60 16.63 10.25 -10.06
CA VAL A 60 16.57 11.25 -8.99
C VAL A 60 17.91 11.95 -8.81
N THR A 61 17.88 13.19 -8.35
CA THR A 61 19.03 13.99 -7.94
C THR A 61 18.66 14.70 -6.64
N ASN A 62 19.47 14.55 -5.58
CA ASN A 62 19.18 15.06 -4.23
C ASN A 62 17.79 14.68 -3.69
N LEU A 63 17.27 13.52 -4.08
CA LEU A 63 15.97 13.00 -3.67
C LEU A 63 16.04 11.48 -3.52
N SER A 64 15.32 10.92 -2.55
CA SER A 64 15.17 9.45 -2.44
C SER A 64 14.15 8.93 -3.45
N CYS A 65 14.33 7.69 -3.91
CA CYS A 65 13.40 7.05 -4.85
C CYS A 65 11.98 6.96 -4.31
N ALA A 66 11.82 6.63 -3.03
CA ALA A 66 10.50 6.57 -2.39
C ALA A 66 9.81 7.94 -2.35
N SER A 67 10.57 9.03 -2.16
CA SER A 67 10.01 10.38 -2.17
C SER A 67 9.67 10.83 -3.58
N ALA A 68 10.51 10.51 -4.56
CA ALA A 68 10.25 10.77 -5.97
C ALA A 68 9.00 10.05 -6.46
N SER A 69 8.81 8.78 -6.11
CA SER A 69 7.61 8.03 -6.47
C SER A 69 6.34 8.59 -5.82
N ARG A 70 6.40 9.01 -4.55
CA ARG A 70 5.26 9.67 -3.87
C ARG A 70 4.90 11.01 -4.51
N LEU A 71 5.89 11.84 -4.83
CA LEU A 71 5.69 13.09 -5.54
C LEU A 71 5.14 12.85 -6.94
N PHE A 72 5.67 11.86 -7.67
CA PHE A 72 5.18 11.55 -9.00
C PHE A 72 3.73 11.06 -8.99
N ALA A 73 3.36 10.21 -8.03
CA ALA A 73 1.96 9.81 -7.82
C ALA A 73 1.06 11.02 -7.50
N SER A 74 1.51 11.93 -6.63
CA SER A 74 0.75 13.14 -6.30
C SER A 74 0.62 14.09 -7.49
N PHE A 75 1.66 14.26 -8.31
CA PHE A 75 1.60 15.14 -9.48
C PHE A 75 0.72 14.58 -10.58
N LEU A 76 0.61 13.26 -10.71
CA LEU A 76 -0.34 12.61 -11.64
C LEU A 76 -1.81 12.87 -11.27
N GLN A 77 -2.09 13.22 -10.01
CA GLN A 77 -3.43 13.64 -9.58
C GLN A 77 -3.78 15.07 -10.01
N ASP A 78 -2.78 15.84 -10.48
CA ASP A 78 -2.90 17.25 -10.80
C ASP A 78 -2.71 17.51 -12.29
N TYR A 79 -3.84 17.68 -12.99
CA TYR A 79 -3.91 17.66 -14.45
C TYR A 79 -3.57 19.00 -15.12
N ASP A 80 -3.63 20.11 -14.38
CA ASP A 80 -3.47 21.45 -14.95
C ASP A 80 -1.98 21.86 -15.07
N GLY A 81 -1.08 21.14 -14.40
CA GLY A 81 0.36 21.39 -14.41
C GLY A 81 0.84 22.41 -13.38
N HIS A 82 -0.04 22.90 -12.49
CA HIS A 82 0.27 23.80 -11.38
C HIS A 82 0.76 23.02 -10.17
N LEU A 83 1.98 22.49 -10.28
CA LEU A 83 2.59 21.74 -9.18
C LEU A 83 2.73 22.58 -7.89
N PRO A 84 2.65 21.93 -6.70
CA PRO A 84 2.89 22.59 -5.44
C PRO A 84 4.25 23.31 -5.43
N SER A 85 4.22 24.63 -5.19
CA SER A 85 5.45 25.42 -5.04
C SER A 85 6.39 24.75 -4.01
N PRO A 86 7.70 24.61 -4.28
CA PRO A 86 8.47 25.21 -5.37
C PRO A 86 8.66 24.31 -6.61
N TRP A 87 7.87 23.24 -6.78
CA TRP A 87 8.04 22.30 -7.88
C TRP A 87 7.61 22.87 -9.23
N ARG A 88 8.37 22.52 -10.27
CA ARG A 88 8.12 22.90 -11.66
C ARG A 88 8.29 21.68 -12.56
N ALA A 89 7.37 21.50 -13.49
CA ALA A 89 7.45 20.49 -14.53
C ALA A 89 8.17 21.03 -15.77
N ASN A 90 9.02 20.20 -16.38
CA ASN A 90 9.55 20.40 -17.72
C ASN A 90 9.06 19.26 -18.60
N SER A 91 8.09 19.55 -19.46
CA SER A 91 7.42 18.59 -20.35
C SER A 91 8.37 17.94 -21.35
N ALA A 92 9.27 18.71 -21.96
CA ALA A 92 10.23 18.22 -22.95
C ALA A 92 11.20 17.18 -22.36
N ALA A 93 11.70 17.44 -21.15
CA ALA A 93 12.62 16.56 -20.45
C ALA A 93 11.93 15.47 -19.61
N ARG A 94 10.60 15.50 -19.49
CA ARG A 94 9.80 14.68 -18.55
C ARG A 94 10.40 14.70 -17.14
N SER A 95 10.65 15.91 -16.64
CA SER A 95 11.35 16.11 -15.37
C SER A 95 10.64 17.12 -14.47
N PHE A 96 10.92 17.00 -13.18
CA PHE A 96 10.36 17.80 -12.11
C PHE A 96 11.50 18.30 -11.25
N THR A 97 11.51 19.59 -10.93
CA THR A 97 12.56 20.21 -10.12
C THR A 97 11.99 21.24 -9.18
N ASN A 98 12.61 21.40 -8.03
CA ASN A 98 12.33 22.49 -7.09
C ASN A 98 13.55 23.40 -6.85
N GLY A 99 14.56 23.30 -7.73
CA GLY A 99 15.82 24.05 -7.65
C GLY A 99 16.88 23.41 -6.74
N ARG A 100 16.48 22.55 -5.78
CA ARG A 100 17.42 21.85 -4.87
C ARG A 100 17.49 20.35 -5.15
N ALA A 101 16.36 19.77 -5.53
CA ALA A 101 16.16 18.38 -5.85
C ALA A 101 15.38 18.25 -7.16
N SER A 102 15.62 17.16 -7.88
CA SER A 102 14.91 16.87 -9.11
C SER A 102 14.71 15.38 -9.32
N PHE A 103 13.70 15.05 -10.11
CA PHE A 103 13.55 13.71 -10.65
C PHE A 103 13.02 13.76 -12.09
N SER A 104 13.31 12.72 -12.86
CA SER A 104 12.82 12.55 -14.23
C SER A 104 12.25 11.17 -14.43
N VAL A 105 11.28 11.08 -15.34
CA VAL A 105 10.56 9.85 -15.63
C VAL A 105 10.69 9.54 -17.11
N ARG A 106 11.14 8.33 -17.42
CA ARG A 106 11.20 7.84 -18.79
C ARG A 106 10.48 6.50 -18.88
N PRO A 107 9.73 6.23 -19.96
CA PRO A 107 9.21 4.89 -20.20
C PRO A 107 10.35 3.88 -20.09
N ALA A 108 10.15 2.81 -19.33
CA ALA A 108 11.13 1.74 -19.24
C ALA A 108 11.31 1.14 -20.64
N ARG A 109 12.57 0.99 -21.09
CA ARG A 109 12.87 0.49 -22.44
C ARG A 109 12.33 -0.94 -22.58
N ARG A 110 11.65 -1.24 -23.70
CA ARG A 110 11.02 -2.54 -24.00
C ARG A 110 11.99 -3.69 -23.70
N VAL A 111 11.74 -4.40 -22.62
CA VAL A 111 11.94 -5.86 -22.64
C VAL A 111 10.83 -6.35 -23.55
N THR A 112 11.17 -6.99 -24.67
CA THR A 112 10.19 -7.77 -25.44
C THR A 112 9.43 -8.62 -24.43
N PRO A 113 8.11 -8.47 -24.26
CA PRO A 113 7.38 -9.38 -23.40
C PRO A 113 7.66 -10.78 -23.94
N PRO A 114 8.06 -11.78 -23.13
CA PRO A 114 7.61 -13.12 -23.42
C PRO A 114 6.11 -12.95 -23.61
N GLY A 115 5.59 -13.22 -24.81
CA GLY A 115 4.15 -13.24 -25.03
C GLY A 115 3.58 -14.05 -23.86
N PRO A 116 2.70 -13.49 -23.02
CA PRO A 116 2.19 -14.24 -21.91
C PRO A 116 1.55 -15.50 -22.50
N PRO A 117 1.86 -16.70 -22.01
CA PRO A 117 1.10 -17.86 -22.40
C PRO A 117 -0.35 -17.51 -22.11
N THR A 118 -1.18 -17.53 -23.15
CA THR A 118 -2.61 -17.29 -23.09
C THR A 118 -3.19 -18.23 -22.02
N PRO A 119 -3.65 -17.72 -20.86
CA PRO A 119 -4.30 -18.59 -19.91
C PRO A 119 -5.77 -18.67 -20.33
N SER A 120 -6.15 -19.83 -20.86
CA SER A 120 -7.53 -20.30 -20.85
C SER A 120 -8.01 -20.65 -19.43
N ASN A 121 -7.14 -20.52 -18.42
CA ASN A 121 -7.39 -20.84 -17.02
C ASN A 121 -7.16 -19.63 -16.11
N PRO A 122 -7.90 -19.51 -14.99
CA PRO A 122 -7.70 -18.44 -14.03
C PRO A 122 -6.26 -18.44 -13.48
N THR A 123 -5.56 -17.31 -13.66
CA THR A 123 -4.13 -17.17 -13.34
C THR A 123 -3.95 -16.41 -12.03
N THR A 124 -3.30 -17.03 -11.05
CA THR A 124 -2.98 -16.39 -9.77
C THR A 124 -1.75 -15.50 -9.94
N CYS A 125 -1.85 -14.27 -9.47
CA CYS A 125 -0.79 -13.29 -9.55
C CYS A 125 0.35 -13.59 -8.58
N PRO A 126 1.61 -13.41 -9.00
CA PRO A 126 2.75 -13.58 -8.10
C PRO A 126 2.73 -12.48 -7.04
N GLY A 127 2.81 -12.89 -5.77
CA GLY A 127 2.81 -11.97 -4.62
C GLY A 127 1.43 -11.76 -3.99
N THR A 128 1.38 -10.84 -3.04
CA THR A 128 0.14 -10.50 -2.30
C THR A 128 -0.06 -8.99 -2.26
N PHE A 129 -1.30 -8.55 -2.40
CA PHE A 129 -1.72 -7.17 -2.17
C PHE A 129 -1.99 -6.95 -0.68
N SER A 130 -1.51 -5.85 -0.10
CA SER A 130 -1.78 -5.54 1.32
C SER A 130 -2.87 -4.49 1.42
N VAL A 131 -4.05 -4.91 1.88
CA VAL A 131 -5.11 -3.99 2.29
C VAL A 131 -4.72 -3.46 3.66
N LEU A 132 -4.45 -2.16 3.76
CA LEU A 132 -3.93 -1.55 4.98
C LEU A 132 -5.01 -1.35 6.05
N HIS A 133 -6.27 -1.43 5.64
CA HIS A 133 -7.40 -1.07 6.46
C HIS A 133 -8.60 -1.99 6.29
N ASN A 134 -9.56 -1.92 7.22
CA ASN A 134 -10.86 -2.55 7.02
C ASN A 134 -11.67 -1.68 6.07
N ASP A 135 -11.67 -2.04 4.79
CA ASP A 135 -12.32 -1.28 3.74
C ASP A 135 -13.58 -2.02 3.25
N ARG A 136 -14.45 -1.31 2.54
CA ARG A 136 -15.70 -1.85 1.99
C ARG A 136 -15.94 -1.27 0.61
N ILE A 137 -16.52 -2.07 -0.29
CA ILE A 137 -16.88 -1.67 -1.65
C ILE A 137 -18.33 -2.11 -1.87
N GLY A 138 -19.27 -1.17 -1.76
CA GLY A 138 -20.69 -1.48 -1.73
C GLY A 138 -21.06 -2.36 -0.53
N SER A 139 -21.56 -3.58 -0.77
CA SER A 139 -21.89 -4.55 0.27
C SER A 139 -20.72 -5.48 0.66
N VAL A 140 -19.62 -5.47 -0.10
CA VAL A 140 -18.51 -6.40 0.10
C VAL A 140 -17.44 -5.76 0.98
N ALA A 141 -17.12 -6.41 2.10
CA ALA A 141 -16.06 -5.96 2.98
C ALA A 141 -14.73 -6.64 2.66
N LEU A 142 -13.66 -5.87 2.78
CA LEU A 142 -12.29 -6.28 2.54
C LEU A 142 -11.45 -5.88 3.76
N PRO A 143 -11.42 -6.75 4.79
CA PRO A 143 -10.66 -6.50 6.01
C PRO A 143 -9.16 -6.31 5.75
N ARG A 144 -8.48 -5.56 6.61
CA ARG A 144 -7.03 -5.37 6.51
C ARG A 144 -6.30 -6.71 6.43
N GLY A 145 -5.28 -6.80 5.59
CA GLY A 145 -4.48 -8.01 5.48
C GLY A 145 -3.93 -8.23 4.09
N ARG A 146 -3.33 -9.40 3.90
CA ARG A 146 -2.75 -9.79 2.62
C ARG A 146 -3.83 -10.43 1.77
N TYR A 147 -3.80 -10.19 0.47
CA TYR A 147 -4.74 -10.70 -0.52
C TYR A 147 -3.98 -11.29 -1.70
N THR A 148 -4.39 -12.47 -2.14
CA THR A 148 -4.02 -13.03 -3.44
C THR A 148 -4.98 -12.50 -4.49
N ILE A 149 -4.44 -12.10 -5.64
CA ILE A 149 -5.23 -11.67 -6.79
C ILE A 149 -5.19 -12.77 -7.83
N ARG A 150 -6.34 -13.11 -8.41
CA ARG A 150 -6.46 -14.12 -9.47
C ARG A 150 -7.23 -13.55 -10.65
N LEU A 151 -6.59 -13.53 -11.80
CA LEU A 151 -7.16 -13.13 -13.07
C LEU A 151 -8.12 -14.22 -13.53
N LEU A 152 -9.34 -13.85 -13.90
CA LEU A 152 -10.40 -14.79 -14.29
C LEU A 152 -10.62 -14.85 -15.80
N ARG A 153 -10.23 -13.79 -16.52
CA ARG A 153 -10.33 -13.69 -17.98
C ARG A 153 -9.05 -13.09 -18.56
N SER A 154 -8.83 -13.32 -19.84
CA SER A 154 -7.70 -12.77 -20.59
C SER A 154 -7.80 -11.25 -20.73
N GLY A 155 -6.65 -10.58 -20.89
CA GLY A 155 -6.57 -9.14 -21.16
C GLY A 155 -6.31 -8.24 -19.95
N LEU A 156 -6.36 -8.76 -18.72
CA LEU A 156 -5.97 -8.02 -17.52
C LEU A 156 -4.64 -8.56 -16.97
N SER A 157 -3.66 -7.71 -16.69
CA SER A 157 -2.39 -8.11 -16.07
C SER A 157 -2.49 -8.11 -14.54
N CYS A 158 -1.59 -8.82 -13.86
CA CYS A 158 -1.55 -8.83 -12.40
C CYS A 158 -1.29 -7.46 -11.77
N SER A 159 -0.45 -6.65 -12.42
CA SER A 159 -0.27 -5.25 -12.06
C SER A 159 -1.57 -4.46 -12.26
N GLY A 160 -2.25 -4.61 -13.41
CA GLY A 160 -3.51 -3.93 -13.69
C GLY A 160 -4.62 -4.29 -12.71
N ALA A 161 -4.73 -5.58 -12.35
CA ALA A 161 -5.69 -6.04 -11.35
C ALA A 161 -5.40 -5.48 -9.95
N SER A 162 -4.12 -5.43 -9.55
CA SER A 162 -3.71 -4.82 -8.26
C SER A 162 -4.06 -3.34 -8.18
N THR A 163 -3.87 -2.62 -9.29
CA THR A 163 -4.25 -1.21 -9.41
C THR A 163 -5.75 -1.00 -9.30
N LEU A 164 -6.54 -1.74 -10.10
CA LEU A 164 -8.00 -1.65 -10.04
C LEU A 164 -8.49 -1.97 -8.64
N PHE A 165 -7.89 -2.97 -7.99
CA PHE A 165 -8.24 -3.31 -6.63
C PHE A 165 -7.98 -2.16 -5.65
N ALA A 166 -6.83 -1.50 -5.72
CA ALA A 166 -6.55 -0.31 -4.92
C ALA A 166 -7.57 0.81 -5.18
N GLN A 167 -7.88 1.09 -6.44
CA GLN A 167 -8.84 2.12 -6.83
C GLN A 167 -10.25 1.81 -6.32
N PHE A 168 -10.66 0.55 -6.36
CA PHE A 168 -11.99 0.16 -5.87
C PHE A 168 -12.06 0.24 -4.34
N LEU A 169 -10.98 -0.04 -3.61
CA LEU A 169 -10.89 0.17 -2.16
C LEU A 169 -11.10 1.65 -1.78
N ASP A 170 -10.70 2.58 -2.64
CA ASP A 170 -10.92 4.02 -2.46
C ASP A 170 -12.38 4.45 -2.76
N SER A 171 -13.22 3.57 -3.29
CA SER A 171 -14.61 3.85 -3.68
C SER A 171 -15.62 3.04 -2.84
N PRO A 172 -15.95 3.53 -1.62
CA PRO A 172 -16.79 2.77 -0.70
C PRO A 172 -18.23 2.56 -1.16
N SER A 173 -18.75 3.44 -2.02
CA SER A 173 -20.10 3.32 -2.60
C SER A 173 -20.26 2.17 -3.59
N GLY A 174 -19.15 1.61 -4.09
CA GLY A 174 -19.17 0.53 -5.08
C GLY A 174 -18.13 0.74 -6.18
N VAL A 175 -18.16 -0.13 -7.17
CA VAL A 175 -17.27 -0.03 -8.34
C VAL A 175 -17.90 0.81 -9.46
N PRO A 176 -17.12 1.59 -10.21
CA PRO A 176 -17.63 2.40 -11.30
C PRO A 176 -18.13 1.52 -12.44
N ALA A 177 -19.22 1.93 -13.10
CA ALA A 177 -19.65 1.28 -14.33
C ALA A 177 -18.49 1.27 -15.37
N PRO A 178 -18.31 0.20 -16.17
CA PRO A 178 -19.15 -1.00 -16.29
C PRO A 178 -18.76 -2.15 -15.35
N TRP A 179 -17.96 -1.88 -14.30
CA TRP A 179 -17.58 -2.91 -13.35
C TRP A 179 -18.74 -3.30 -12.45
N THR A 180 -18.75 -4.57 -12.08
CA THR A 180 -19.62 -5.14 -11.06
C THR A 180 -18.77 -5.87 -10.05
N ILE A 181 -19.20 -5.83 -8.79
CA ILE A 181 -18.56 -6.53 -7.70
C ILE A 181 -19.53 -7.55 -7.12
N THR A 182 -19.05 -8.77 -6.94
CA THR A 182 -19.74 -9.83 -6.20
C THR A 182 -18.79 -10.45 -5.20
N GLY A 183 -19.31 -11.01 -4.11
CA GLY A 183 -18.47 -11.74 -3.17
C GLY A 183 -18.88 -11.52 -1.72
N SER A 184 -17.90 -11.70 -0.86
CA SER A 184 -18.05 -11.85 0.57
C SER A 184 -16.90 -11.20 1.33
N SER A 185 -17.01 -11.14 2.65
CA SER A 185 -15.89 -10.71 3.49
C SER A 185 -14.59 -11.41 3.10
N GLY A 186 -13.58 -10.62 2.75
CA GLY A 186 -12.26 -11.13 2.42
C GLY A 186 -12.16 -11.85 1.07
N ASN A 187 -13.24 -11.94 0.28
CA ASN A 187 -13.23 -12.49 -1.06
C ASN A 187 -14.12 -11.67 -2.00
N ALA A 188 -13.56 -11.02 -3.00
CA ALA A 188 -14.36 -10.26 -3.98
C ALA A 188 -14.01 -10.69 -5.40
N THR A 189 -15.00 -10.66 -6.28
CA THR A 189 -14.85 -10.84 -7.73
C THR A 189 -15.33 -9.58 -8.42
N PHE A 190 -14.49 -9.06 -9.29
CA PHE A 190 -14.71 -7.86 -10.08
C PHE A 190 -14.86 -8.27 -11.54
N ASN A 191 -16.01 -7.96 -12.13
CA ASN A 191 -16.30 -8.29 -13.53
C ASN A 191 -16.64 -7.02 -14.32
N ASN A 192 -15.93 -6.83 -15.43
CA ASN A 192 -16.26 -5.85 -16.44
C ASN A 192 -16.85 -6.58 -17.65
N ASN A 193 -18.17 -6.64 -17.70
CA ASN A 193 -18.89 -7.38 -18.74
C ASN A 193 -18.77 -6.74 -20.13
N MET A 194 -18.40 -5.46 -20.21
CA MET A 194 -18.24 -4.74 -21.47
C MET A 194 -16.82 -4.88 -22.06
N GLY A 195 -15.80 -4.96 -21.21
CA GLY A 195 -14.39 -5.10 -21.61
C GLY A 195 -13.87 -6.54 -21.61
N GLY A 196 -14.65 -7.50 -21.12
CA GLY A 196 -14.22 -8.90 -20.99
C GLY A 196 -13.19 -9.15 -19.89
N PHE A 197 -12.92 -8.17 -19.04
CA PHE A 197 -11.95 -8.28 -17.95
C PHE A 197 -12.60 -8.77 -16.66
N ALA A 198 -11.91 -9.64 -15.94
CA ALA A 198 -12.35 -10.07 -14.63
C ALA A 198 -11.18 -10.50 -13.75
N PHE A 199 -11.25 -10.17 -12.47
CA PHE A 199 -10.32 -10.67 -11.47
C PHE A 199 -11.02 -10.89 -10.14
N SER A 200 -10.44 -11.75 -9.31
CA SER A 200 -10.87 -12.02 -7.95
C SER A 200 -9.75 -11.72 -6.98
N VAL A 201 -10.11 -11.38 -5.76
CA VAL A 201 -9.20 -11.17 -4.63
C VAL A 201 -9.66 -12.08 -3.49
N SER A 202 -8.70 -12.69 -2.82
CA SER A 202 -8.94 -13.56 -1.67
C SER A 202 -7.93 -13.30 -0.59
N ARG A 203 -8.36 -13.11 0.66
CA ARG A 203 -7.47 -12.82 1.78
C ARG A 203 -6.55 -14.01 2.05
N THR A 204 -5.23 -13.78 2.03
CA THR A 204 -4.18 -14.75 2.31
C THR A 204 -4.02 -14.92 3.82
N GLY A 205 -4.07 -16.16 4.31
CA GLY A 205 -3.88 -16.48 5.74
C GLY A 205 -5.15 -16.42 6.60
N GLY A 206 -6.31 -16.08 6.01
CA GLY A 206 -7.61 -16.46 6.57
C GLY A 206 -8.02 -17.79 5.94
N SER A 207 -7.87 -18.88 6.68
CA SER A 207 -8.25 -20.26 6.32
C SER A 207 -9.08 -20.39 5.03
N THR A 208 -8.39 -20.68 3.92
CA THR A 208 -8.96 -21.30 2.74
C THR A 208 -9.32 -22.74 3.08
N ASN A 209 -10.49 -22.94 3.66
CA ASN A 209 -11.22 -24.19 3.47
C ASN A 209 -12.50 -23.84 2.70
N GLY A 210 -12.62 -24.43 1.52
CA GLY A 210 -13.67 -24.15 0.56
C GLY A 210 -15.08 -24.34 1.14
N GLY A 211 -16.05 -23.66 0.52
CA GLY A 211 -17.46 -23.84 0.83
C GLY A 211 -18.14 -22.64 1.46
N GLY A 212 -18.28 -21.56 0.69
CA GLY A 212 -19.58 -20.90 0.55
C GLY A 212 -20.29 -20.34 1.79
N ARG A 213 -19.58 -19.75 2.77
CA ARG A 213 -20.21 -18.77 3.66
C ARG A 213 -19.33 -17.53 3.77
N SER A 214 -19.90 -16.40 3.39
CA SER A 214 -19.34 -15.08 3.66
C SER A 214 -19.24 -14.88 5.16
N ALA A 215 -18.22 -14.18 5.66
CA ALA A 215 -18.34 -13.64 7.00
C ALA A 215 -19.58 -12.73 7.02
N THR A 216 -20.44 -12.87 8.03
CA THR A 216 -21.68 -12.11 8.15
C THR A 216 -21.38 -10.86 8.97
N PHE A 217 -21.63 -9.70 8.39
CA PHE A 217 -21.51 -8.41 9.06
C PHE A 217 -22.82 -8.05 9.72
N CYS A 218 -22.76 -7.80 11.01
CA CYS A 218 -23.90 -7.40 11.79
C CYS A 218 -24.08 -5.88 11.76
N THR A 219 -25.23 -5.42 12.25
CA THR A 219 -25.47 -3.99 12.45
C THR A 219 -24.41 -3.38 13.34
N VAL A 220 -24.09 -2.12 13.06
CA VAL A 220 -23.10 -1.34 13.81
C VAL A 220 -23.50 -1.28 15.29
N PHE A 221 -22.54 -1.55 16.16
CA PHE A 221 -22.62 -1.43 17.60
C PHE A 221 -21.90 -0.14 18.03
N THR A 222 -22.46 0.60 18.98
CA THR A 222 -21.82 1.81 19.53
C THR A 222 -21.36 1.50 20.93
N VAL A 223 -20.05 1.65 21.17
CA VAL A 223 -19.48 1.64 22.52
C VAL A 223 -19.50 3.08 23.01
N GLU A 224 -20.25 3.34 24.09
CA GLU A 224 -20.52 4.70 24.57
C GLU A 224 -19.37 5.27 25.41
N HIS A 225 -18.53 4.41 25.98
CA HIS A 225 -17.43 4.75 26.88
C HIS A 225 -16.12 4.06 26.46
N ASP A 226 -15.00 4.51 27.00
CA ASP A 226 -13.74 3.78 26.85
C ASP A 226 -13.78 2.57 27.80
N ASP A 227 -13.97 1.39 27.25
CA ASP A 227 -14.21 0.15 27.99
C ASP A 227 -13.06 -0.85 27.85
N ASN A 228 -13.04 -1.83 28.75
CA ASN A 228 -12.12 -2.96 28.69
C ASN A 228 -12.87 -4.27 28.88
N ILE A 229 -12.53 -5.28 28.08
CA ILE A 229 -12.99 -6.66 28.28
C ILE A 229 -11.74 -7.51 28.51
N GLY A 230 -11.42 -7.81 29.76
CA GLY A 230 -10.15 -8.43 30.10
C GLY A 230 -8.96 -7.58 29.60
N SER A 231 -8.19 -8.11 28.64
CA SER A 231 -7.03 -7.41 28.06
C SER A 231 -7.33 -6.66 26.76
N LEU A 232 -8.57 -6.65 26.28
CA LEU A 232 -8.97 -5.92 25.08
C LEU A 232 -9.48 -4.53 25.47
N TYR A 233 -8.75 -3.50 25.04
CA TYR A 233 -9.17 -2.09 25.16
C TYR A 233 -10.09 -1.71 24.00
N LEU A 234 -11.25 -1.13 24.33
CA LEU A 234 -12.28 -0.70 23.39
C LEU A 234 -12.58 0.78 23.63
N PRO A 235 -11.92 1.70 22.90
CA PRO A 235 -12.30 3.10 22.92
C PRO A 235 -13.78 3.31 22.61
N ARG A 236 -14.35 4.40 23.12
CA ARG A 236 -15.66 4.88 22.66
C ARG A 236 -15.65 5.01 21.15
N GLY A 237 -16.72 4.57 20.50
CA GLY A 237 -16.78 4.59 19.04
C GLY A 237 -17.77 3.61 18.45
N ARG A 238 -17.75 3.50 17.12
CA ARG A 238 -18.64 2.60 16.40
C ARG A 238 -17.86 1.39 15.94
N TYR A 239 -18.42 0.22 16.19
CA TYR A 239 -17.83 -1.08 15.92
C TYR A 239 -18.76 -1.89 15.03
N GLU A 240 -18.17 -2.66 14.12
CA GLU A 240 -18.88 -3.68 13.36
C GLU A 240 -18.65 -5.04 14.03
N ILE A 241 -19.73 -5.78 14.28
CA ILE A 241 -19.62 -7.17 14.75
C ILE A 241 -19.56 -8.07 13.52
N VAL A 242 -18.54 -8.93 13.45
CA VAL A 242 -18.25 -9.80 12.33
C VAL A 242 -18.36 -11.26 12.76
N LEU A 243 -19.22 -12.02 12.09
CA LEU A 243 -19.35 -13.46 12.29
C LEU A 243 -18.52 -14.18 11.23
N PRO A 244 -17.50 -14.98 11.59
CA PRO A 244 -16.77 -15.76 10.60
C PRO A 244 -17.69 -16.79 9.93
N PRO A 245 -17.35 -17.29 8.73
CA PRO A 245 -18.14 -18.27 7.98
C PRO A 245 -18.52 -19.53 8.75
N SER A 246 -17.64 -19.95 9.67
CA SER A 246 -17.81 -21.11 10.55
C SER A 246 -18.71 -20.81 11.75
N SER A 247 -19.13 -19.56 11.93
CA SER A 247 -19.95 -19.18 13.08
C SER A 247 -21.38 -19.71 12.94
N THR A 248 -21.85 -20.39 13.98
CA THR A 248 -23.27 -20.76 14.16
C THR A 248 -24.07 -19.69 14.88
N MET A 249 -23.42 -18.60 15.29
CA MET A 249 -24.04 -17.49 16.02
C MET A 249 -24.82 -16.57 15.08
N SER A 250 -25.96 -16.05 15.53
CA SER A 250 -26.69 -14.98 14.83
C SER A 250 -26.18 -13.61 15.25
N CYS A 251 -26.41 -12.58 14.41
CA CYS A 251 -26.00 -11.22 14.74
C CYS A 251 -26.60 -10.69 16.04
N ALA A 252 -27.89 -10.96 16.28
CA ALA A 252 -28.54 -10.57 17.52
C ALA A 252 -27.93 -11.29 18.74
N ALA A 253 -27.54 -12.56 18.60
CA ALA A 253 -26.86 -13.28 19.66
C ALA A 253 -25.46 -12.72 19.93
N ALA A 254 -24.69 -12.39 18.89
CA ALA A 254 -23.37 -11.79 19.04
C ALA A 254 -23.42 -10.41 19.69
N GLN A 255 -24.37 -9.56 19.31
CA GLN A 255 -24.58 -8.25 19.95
C GLN A 255 -24.93 -8.38 21.43
N ARG A 256 -25.85 -9.27 21.79
CA ARG A 256 -26.18 -9.52 23.21
C ARG A 256 -24.98 -10.01 24.00
N GLN A 257 -24.18 -10.92 23.42
CA GLN A 257 -22.96 -11.41 24.08
C GLN A 257 -21.92 -10.32 24.24
N PHE A 258 -21.69 -9.51 23.21
CA PHE A 258 -20.74 -8.41 23.28
C PHE A 258 -21.15 -7.37 24.32
N THR A 259 -22.45 -7.04 24.39
CA THR A 259 -23.00 -6.17 25.45
C THR A 259 -22.72 -6.76 26.83
N ALA A 260 -23.02 -8.04 27.04
CA ALA A 260 -22.77 -8.71 28.32
C ALA A 260 -21.28 -8.73 28.70
N PHE A 261 -20.37 -8.81 27.72
CA PHE A 261 -18.92 -8.77 27.98
C PHE A 261 -18.44 -7.38 28.36
N LEU A 262 -19.00 -6.33 27.75
CA LEU A 262 -18.76 -4.94 28.13
C LEU A 262 -19.25 -4.69 29.57
N ASP A 263 -20.50 -5.05 29.87
CA ASP A 263 -21.10 -4.86 31.19
C ASP A 263 -20.33 -5.58 32.30
N ALA A 264 -19.83 -6.79 32.01
CA ALA A 264 -19.06 -7.58 32.97
C ALA A 264 -17.58 -7.17 33.04
N ALA A 265 -17.09 -6.36 32.09
CA ALA A 265 -15.67 -6.08 31.85
C ALA A 265 -14.76 -7.33 31.76
N ALA A 266 -15.35 -8.50 31.52
CA ALA A 266 -14.70 -9.81 31.60
C ALA A 266 -15.43 -10.86 30.77
N LEU A 267 -14.73 -11.94 30.44
CA LEU A 267 -15.32 -13.08 29.72
C LEU A 267 -15.83 -14.16 30.68
N PRO A 268 -17.11 -14.54 30.62
CA PRO A 268 -17.59 -15.70 31.34
C PRO A 268 -16.99 -16.99 30.73
N ARG A 269 -16.62 -17.96 31.57
CA ARG A 269 -16.24 -19.28 31.06
C ARG A 269 -17.40 -19.88 30.24
N PRO A 270 -17.13 -20.54 29.10
CA PRO A 270 -15.83 -20.93 28.54
C PRO A 270 -15.35 -19.99 27.40
N TRP A 271 -15.73 -18.70 27.42
CA TRP A 271 -15.29 -17.77 26.40
C TRP A 271 -13.80 -17.47 26.49
N VAL A 272 -13.17 -17.37 25.33
CA VAL A 272 -11.76 -17.05 25.13
C VAL A 272 -11.68 -15.82 24.24
N LEU A 273 -10.88 -14.84 24.69
CA LEU A 273 -10.56 -13.61 23.99
C LEU A 273 -9.23 -13.76 23.25
N ASP A 274 -9.21 -13.35 21.98
CA ASP A 274 -8.00 -12.96 21.28
C ASP A 274 -7.98 -11.44 21.14
N ALA A 275 -7.27 -10.78 22.05
CA ALA A 275 -7.24 -9.32 22.13
C ALA A 275 -6.54 -8.67 20.93
N GLN A 276 -5.63 -9.38 20.25
CA GLN A 276 -4.95 -8.83 19.06
C GLN A 276 -5.90 -8.77 17.86
N ARG A 277 -6.84 -9.73 17.79
CA ARG A 277 -7.82 -9.83 16.71
C ARG A 277 -9.19 -9.23 17.07
N GLY A 278 -9.42 -8.87 18.33
CA GLY A 278 -10.73 -8.47 18.81
C GLY A 278 -11.77 -9.59 18.65
N SER A 279 -11.36 -10.86 18.76
CA SER A 279 -12.24 -12.00 18.52
C SER A 279 -12.54 -12.79 19.79
N PHE A 280 -13.75 -13.34 19.81
CA PHE A 280 -14.34 -14.07 20.91
C PHE A 280 -14.74 -15.45 20.41
N SER A 281 -14.40 -16.49 21.17
CA SER A 281 -14.81 -17.87 20.86
C SER A 281 -15.18 -18.62 22.13
N ARG A 282 -16.18 -19.51 22.05
CA ARG A 282 -16.60 -20.35 23.16
C ARG A 282 -15.70 -21.59 23.29
N GLY A 283 -14.39 -21.36 23.45
CA GLY A 283 -13.34 -22.38 23.55
C GLY A 283 -12.70 -22.77 22.21
N PRO A 284 -11.57 -23.51 22.23
CA PRO A 284 -10.86 -23.94 21.03
C PRO A 284 -11.74 -24.78 20.10
N GLY A 285 -11.74 -24.46 18.80
CA GLY A 285 -12.50 -25.20 17.78
C GLY A 285 -14.02 -24.96 17.79
N SER A 286 -14.52 -24.07 18.65
CA SER A 286 -15.94 -23.75 18.71
C SER A 286 -16.44 -23.05 17.46
N SER A 287 -17.58 -23.48 16.95
CA SER A 287 -18.33 -22.75 15.92
C SER A 287 -19.10 -21.56 16.50
N THR A 288 -19.06 -21.33 17.81
CA THR A 288 -19.68 -20.16 18.44
C THR A 288 -18.61 -19.07 18.61
N THR A 289 -18.49 -18.20 17.62
CA THR A 289 -17.46 -17.16 17.58
C THR A 289 -17.91 -15.91 16.85
N PHE A 290 -17.39 -14.75 17.27
CA PHE A 290 -17.55 -13.47 16.59
C PHE A 290 -16.32 -12.60 16.82
N ALA A 291 -16.18 -11.54 16.04
CA ALA A 291 -15.15 -10.51 16.23
C ALA A 291 -15.77 -9.12 16.23
N VAL A 292 -15.06 -8.16 16.79
CA VAL A 292 -15.46 -6.74 16.78
C VAL A 292 -14.35 -5.92 16.13
N ASP A 293 -14.73 -5.09 15.17
CA ASP A 293 -13.82 -4.25 14.39
C ASP A 293 -14.24 -2.78 14.49
N PRO A 294 -13.34 -1.85 14.84
CA PRO A 294 -13.67 -0.42 14.86
C PRO A 294 -13.91 0.10 13.43
N LEU A 295 -14.97 0.90 13.26
CA LEU A 295 -15.25 1.60 12.00
C LEU A 295 -14.37 2.85 11.88
N LYS A 296 -13.71 3.04 10.72
CA LYS A 296 -12.87 4.23 10.46
C LYS A 296 -13.64 5.53 10.72
N GLY A 297 -12.94 6.52 11.29
CA GLY A 297 -13.45 7.87 11.51
C GLY A 297 -14.23 8.08 12.82
N THR A 298 -14.28 7.08 13.70
CA THR A 298 -15.06 7.16 14.96
C THR A 298 -14.23 7.15 16.24
N LEU A 299 -12.92 6.91 16.14
CA LEU A 299 -11.99 7.08 17.27
C LEU A 299 -11.70 8.58 17.42
N ARG A 300 -12.32 9.22 18.40
CA ARG A 300 -12.11 10.62 18.80
C ARG A 300 -11.56 10.71 20.22
#